data_AF-A0A6J4LXT0-F1
#
_entry.id   AF-A0A6J4LXT0-F1
#
_cell.length_a   1.000
_cell.length_b   1.000
_cell.length_c   1.000
_cell.angle_alpha   90.00
_cell.angle_beta   90.00
_cell.angle_gamma   90.00
#
_symmetry.space_group_name_H-M   'P 1'
#
loop_
_entity.id
_entity.type
_entity.pdbx_description
1 polymer ?
#
loop_
_entity_poly.entity_id
_entity_poly.type
_entity_poly.pdbx_seq_one_letter_code
_entity_poly.pdbx_strand_id
1 'polypeptide(L)'
;VVDPSSIPSEKVSEFVHACLQVVALIERREGELQGAETETESLRVEQEIEAEALAIIEKGGLTRQEYLQLLGLANTDPEFGERIAVQLQEATS
;
A
#
# COMPACT_ATOMS: atom_id res chain seq x y z
N VAL A 1 19.65 7.26 6.60
CA VAL A 1 19.31 5.84 6.36
C VAL A 1 18.44 5.42 7.52
N VAL A 2 17.20 4.98 7.28
CA VAL A 2 16.33 4.44 8.32
C VAL A 2 16.83 3.03 8.63
N ASP A 3 17.05 2.71 9.90
CA ASP A 3 17.42 1.36 10.32
C ASP A 3 16.15 0.49 10.35
N PRO A 4 16.06 -0.58 9.53
CA PRO A 4 14.89 -1.45 9.50
C PRO A 4 14.53 -2.04 10.87
N SER A 5 15.54 -2.35 11.68
CA SER A 5 15.36 -2.95 13.01
C SER A 5 14.71 -1.97 14.02
N SER A 6 14.77 -0.67 13.73
CA SER A 6 14.13 0.38 14.54
C SER A 6 12.65 0.59 14.24
N ILE A 7 12.12 -0.03 13.17
CA ILE A 7 10.71 0.07 12.80
C ILE A 7 9.88 -0.87 13.68
N PRO A 8 8.92 -0.35 14.48
CA PRO A 8 8.08 -1.18 15.34
C PRO A 8 7.25 -2.19 14.56
N SER A 9 7.02 -3.38 15.13
CA SER A 9 6.18 -4.41 14.48
C SER A 9 4.75 -3.94 14.20
N GLU A 10 4.21 -3.05 15.04
CA GLU A 10 2.90 -2.39 14.81
C GLU A 10 2.91 -1.62 13.48
N LYS A 11 3.94 -0.82 13.22
CA LYS A 11 4.10 -0.07 11.95
C LYS A 11 4.23 -0.99 10.74
N VAL A 12 4.88 -2.15 10.90
CA VAL A 12 4.96 -3.16 9.84
C VAL A 12 3.59 -3.78 9.58
N SER A 13 2.81 -4.06 10.63
CA SER A 13 1.44 -4.57 10.51
C SER A 13 0.51 -3.56 9.83
N GLU A 14 0.54 -2.29 10.27
CA GLU A 14 -0.20 -1.18 9.64
C GLU A 14 0.12 -1.07 8.14
N PHE A 15 1.40 -1.16 7.79
CA PHE A 15 1.86 -1.14 6.40
C PHE A 15 1.34 -2.33 5.59
N VAL A 16 1.46 -3.55 6.12
CA VAL A 16 0.99 -4.77 5.45
C VAL A 16 -0.52 -4.70 5.20
N HIS A 17 -1.30 -4.26 6.20
CA HIS A 17 -2.75 -4.09 6.04
C HIS A 17 -3.10 -3.02 5.01
N ALA A 18 -2.39 -1.88 5.01
CA ALA A 18 -2.58 -0.83 4.01
C ALA A 18 -2.25 -1.34 2.60
N CYS A 19 -1.14 -2.08 2.42
CA CYS A 19 -0.78 -2.66 1.12
C CYS A 19 -1.86 -3.63 0.61
N LEU A 20 -2.36 -4.53 1.45
CA LEU A 20 -3.42 -5.47 1.08
C LEU A 20 -4.70 -4.73 0.65
N GLN A 21 -5.10 -3.69 1.38
CA GLN A 21 -6.29 -2.91 1.05
C GLN A 21 -6.12 -2.09 -0.23
N VAL A 22 -4.93 -1.52 -0.46
CA VAL A 22 -4.61 -0.79 -1.70
C VAL A 22 -4.62 -1.74 -2.91
N VAL A 23 -4.06 -2.95 -2.78
CA VAL A 23 -4.12 -3.96 -3.84
C VAL A 23 -5.56 -4.34 -4.15
N ALA A 24 -6.37 -4.63 -3.11
CA ALA A 24 -7.79 -4.95 -3.30
C ALA A 24 -8.59 -3.79 -3.93
N LEU A 25 -8.26 -2.54 -3.61
CA LEU A 25 -8.84 -1.36 -4.27
C LEU A 25 -8.50 -1.35 -5.76
N ILE A 26 -7.23 -1.54 -6.10
CA ILE A 26 -6.77 -1.55 -7.50
C ILE A 26 -7.44 -2.67 -8.28
N GLU A 27 -7.46 -3.90 -7.75
CA GLU A 27 -8.12 -5.05 -8.40
C GLU A 27 -9.62 -4.79 -8.63
N ARG A 28 -10.30 -4.16 -7.67
CA ARG A 28 -11.71 -3.79 -7.82
C ARG A 28 -11.93 -2.73 -8.89
N ARG A 29 -11.02 -1.76 -9.01
CA ARG A 29 -11.12 -0.61 -9.92
C ARG A 29 -10.49 -0.88 -11.29
N GLU A 30 -9.77 -1.99 -11.45
CA GLU A 30 -9.15 -2.39 -12.72
C GLU A 30 -10.18 -2.50 -13.85
N GLY A 31 -11.38 -3.04 -13.56
CA GLY A 31 -12.47 -3.09 -14.53
C GLY A 31 -13.01 -1.72 -14.94
N GLU A 32 -12.93 -0.72 -14.05
CA GLU A 32 -13.35 0.66 -14.34
C GLU A 32 -12.30 1.39 -15.19
N LEU A 33 -11.01 1.14 -14.94
CA LEU A 33 -9.90 1.64 -15.77
C LEU A 33 -9.93 1.04 -17.17
N GLN A 34 -10.13 -0.28 -17.30
CA GLN A 34 -10.21 -0.96 -18.60
C GLN A 34 -11.47 -0.55 -19.39
N GLY A 35 -12.53 -0.14 -18.70
CA GLY A 35 -13.78 0.32 -19.30
C GLY A 35 -13.80 1.81 -19.66
N ALA A 36 -12.77 2.58 -19.31
CA ALA A 36 -12.71 4.00 -19.66
C ALA A 36 -12.49 4.17 -21.18
N GLU A 37 -13.47 4.77 -21.86
CA GLU A 37 -13.42 4.96 -23.32
C GLU A 37 -12.66 6.26 -23.68
N THR A 38 -12.53 7.17 -22.72
CA THR A 38 -11.88 8.46 -22.90
C THR A 38 -10.78 8.70 -21.88
N GLU A 39 -9.79 9.51 -22.27
CA GLU A 39 -8.71 9.94 -21.38
C GLU A 39 -9.23 10.69 -20.14
N THR A 40 -10.33 11.42 -20.28
CA THR A 40 -10.97 12.12 -19.16
C THR A 40 -11.59 11.15 -18.14
N GLU A 41 -12.19 10.04 -18.61
CA GLU A 41 -12.71 9.00 -17.73
C GLU A 41 -11.58 8.23 -17.03
N SER A 42 -10.49 7.91 -17.75
CA SER A 42 -9.30 7.29 -17.15
C SER A 42 -8.74 8.17 -16.05
N LEU A 43 -8.53 9.46 -16.33
CA LEU A 43 -7.99 10.42 -15.35
C LEU A 43 -8.90 10.54 -14.11
N ARG A 44 -10.22 10.52 -14.29
CA ARG A 44 -11.16 10.55 -13.16
C ARG A 44 -11.02 9.32 -12.30
N VAL A 45 -10.99 8.13 -12.91
CA VAL A 45 -10.84 6.87 -12.19
C VAL A 45 -9.49 6.81 -11.47
N GLU A 46 -8.40 7.26 -12.11
CA GLU A 46 -7.08 7.35 -11.49
C GLU A 46 -7.07 8.26 -10.24
N GLN A 47 -7.72 9.43 -10.31
CA GLN A 47 -7.83 10.35 -9.16
C GLN A 47 -8.67 9.76 -8.02
N GLU A 48 -9.75 9.04 -8.35
CA GLU A 48 -10.58 8.34 -7.37
C GLU A 48 -9.78 7.23 -6.66
N ILE A 49 -8.99 6.46 -7.42
CA ILE A 49 -8.08 5.45 -6.87
C ILE A 49 -7.01 6.09 -5.98
N GLU A 50 -6.36 7.18 -6.40
CA GLU A 50 -5.34 7.86 -5.58
C GLU A 50 -5.94 8.37 -4.27
N ALA A 51 -7.12 8.99 -4.32
CA ALA A 51 -7.80 9.52 -3.14
C ALA A 51 -8.21 8.40 -2.15
N GLU A 52 -8.75 7.29 -2.66
CA GLU A 52 -9.11 6.15 -1.82
C GLU A 52 -7.90 5.42 -1.25
N ALA A 53 -6.84 5.26 -2.03
CA ALA A 53 -5.58 4.68 -1.57
C ALA A 53 -4.97 5.53 -0.44
N LEU A 54 -5.00 6.87 -0.58
CA LEU A 54 -4.54 7.76 0.48
C LEU A 54 -5.40 7.62 1.75
N ALA A 55 -6.72 7.54 1.60
CA ALA A 55 -7.62 7.35 2.74
C ALA A 55 -7.42 6.00 3.45
N ILE A 56 -7.09 4.93 2.71
CA ILE A 56 -6.73 3.63 3.26
C ILE A 56 -5.45 3.74 4.10
N ILE A 57 -4.42 4.38 3.54
CA ILE A 57 -3.12 4.58 4.21
C ILE A 57 -3.30 5.36 5.51
N GLU A 58 -4.03 6.48 5.47
CA GLU A 58 -4.28 7.33 6.64
C GLU A 58 -5.12 6.65 7.71
N LYS A 59 -6.15 5.88 7.31
CA LYS A 59 -6.94 5.07 8.26
C LYS A 59 -6.12 3.97 8.93
N GLY A 60 -5.09 3.48 8.24
CA GLY A 60 -4.12 2.52 8.77
C GLY A 60 -3.11 3.12 9.74
N GLY A 61 -3.20 4.42 10.07
CA GLY A 61 -2.27 5.08 11.00
C GLY A 61 -0.94 5.49 10.35
N LEU A 62 -0.85 5.43 9.02
CA LEU A 62 0.33 5.83 8.26
C LEU A 62 0.05 7.11 7.49
N THR A 63 1.04 7.98 7.40
CA THR A 63 1.05 9.06 6.41
C THR A 63 1.47 8.52 5.04
N ARG A 64 1.11 9.23 3.95
CA ARG A 64 1.59 8.92 2.59
C ARG A 64 3.12 8.77 2.54
N GLN A 65 3.84 9.66 3.23
CA GLN A 65 5.29 9.65 3.23
C GLN A 65 5.86 8.42 3.93
N GLU A 66 5.32 8.05 5.09
CA GLU A 66 5.73 6.83 5.80
C GLU A 66 5.45 5.59 4.95
N TYR A 67 4.27 5.50 4.34
CA TYR A 67 3.92 4.41 3.44
C TYR A 67 4.93 4.27 2.29
N LEU A 68 5.27 5.36 1.61
CA LEU A 68 6.24 5.35 0.51
C LEU A 68 7.67 5.00 0.99
N GLN A 69 8.05 5.44 2.19
CA GLN A 69 9.33 5.08 2.78
C GLN A 69 9.42 3.59 3.11
N LEU A 70 8.37 3.02 3.71
CA LEU A 70 8.28 1.59 4.01
C LEU A 70 8.21 0.75 2.73
N LEU A 71 7.49 1.22 1.71
CA LEU A 71 7.46 0.60 0.38
C LEU A 71 8.85 0.62 -0.28
N GLY A 72 9.56 1.75 -0.21
CA GLY A 72 10.94 1.83 -0.70
C GLY A 72 11.84 0.86 0.04
N LEU A 73 11.76 0.83 1.37
CA LEU A 73 12.57 -0.05 2.21
C LEU A 73 12.31 -1.53 1.91
N ALA A 74 11.04 -1.92 1.72
CA ALA A 74 10.65 -3.28 1.36
C ALA A 74 11.30 -3.77 0.06
N ASN A 75 11.53 -2.86 -0.88
CA ASN A 75 12.15 -3.17 -2.17
C ASN A 75 13.69 -3.14 -2.14
N THR A 76 14.29 -2.43 -1.17
CA THR A 76 15.75 -2.24 -1.09
C THR A 76 16.43 -3.03 0.00
N ASP A 77 15.69 -3.42 1.05
CA ASP A 77 16.21 -4.08 2.25
C ASP A 77 15.62 -5.49 2.40
N PRO A 78 16.45 -6.55 2.25
CA PRO A 78 15.99 -7.93 2.36
C PRO A 78 15.45 -8.32 3.74
N GLU A 79 16.03 -7.79 4.82
CA GLU A 79 15.61 -8.11 6.20
C GLU A 79 14.22 -7.52 6.47
N PHE A 80 13.98 -6.29 6.01
CA PHE A 80 12.66 -5.69 6.07
C PHE A 80 11.64 -6.43 5.19
N GLY A 81 12.05 -6.86 4.00
CA GLY A 81 11.23 -7.69 3.11
C GLY A 81 10.79 -9.01 3.76
N GLU A 82 11.70 -9.68 4.48
CA GLU A 82 11.39 -10.91 5.24
C GLU A 82 10.37 -10.63 6.35
N ARG A 83 10.52 -9.53 7.10
CA ARG A 83 9.55 -9.13 8.13
C ARG A 83 8.15 -8.89 7.54
N ILE A 84 8.06 -8.24 6.38
CA ILE A 84 6.79 -8.06 5.67
C ILE A 84 6.21 -9.41 5.27
N ALA A 85 7.01 -10.33 4.73
CA ALA A 85 6.54 -11.65 4.30
C ALA A 85 5.97 -12.46 5.47
N VAL A 86 6.62 -12.40 6.65
CA VAL A 86 6.10 -13.02 7.88
C VAL A 86 4.75 -12.42 8.28
N GLN A 87 4.66 -11.09 8.38
CA GLN A 87 3.41 -10.42 8.74
C GLN A 87 2.29 -10.65 7.70
N LEU A 88 2.64 -10.78 6.42
CA LEU A 88 1.69 -11.07 5.34
C LEU A 88 1.13 -12.49 5.46
N GLN A 89 1.97 -13.46 5.80
CA GLN A 89 1.55 -14.83 6.05
C GLN A 89 0.60 -14.88 7.26
N GLU A 90 0.92 -14.16 8.34
CA GLU A 90 0.03 -14.08 9.51
C GLU A 90 -1.31 -13.41 9.21
N ALA A 91 -1.33 -12.37 8.38
CA ALA A 91 -2.55 -11.65 8.01
C ALA A 91 -3.48 -12.44 7.06
N THR A 92 -2.95 -13.48 6.40
CA THR A 92 -3.68 -14.31 5.42
C THR A 92 -3.95 -15.74 5.91
N SER A 93 -3.52 -16.08 7.13
CA SER A 93 -3.77 -17.37 7.79
C SER A 93 -5.06 -17.34 8.61
#